data_AF-A0A964NI64-F1
#
_entry.id   AF-A0A964NI64-F1
#
_cell.length_a   1.000
_cell.length_b   1.000
_cell.length_c   1.000
_cell.angle_alpha   90.00
_cell.angle_beta   90.00
_cell.angle_gamma   90.00
#
_symmetry.space_group_name_H-M   'P 1'
#
loop_
_entity.id
_entity.type
_entity.pdbx_description
1 polymer ?
#
loop_
_entity_poly.entity_id
_entity_poly.type
_entity_poly.pdbx_seq_one_letter_code
_entity_poly.pdbx_strand_id
1 'polypeptide(L)'
;MSRTRTLLRLALLTSTCGLLSCGGARPGTPAANTPDASLVSTDTMGATGIKPAVPESGPKVSPEAQRDLKAGEAAAASGDVAAARGHFEQAARADGGAAEAHYNLGILAEREDRPADARRSYEAALSARPEFGPAVVAIAYQMLREGDKGSAMSYAEGRLAQSPQSNDLKNAVSRLRLLTGDIERAIRESTLVLRVDEKNVDAMKVLAAGYAKQNKHELAIAILRNAQALDASDPEIFAKVARSYQALDEKPKARAALEAAVKLNGGGSAETYNDLGVMYHEAGDFVGAESMFVEALKRWPTMVAAQLNLGSAFKGQQRYAEAESAMKHALKLSGSSGDILFNLGILYLDGQFAEIDAVTRLERAVEYFEKYKQAPGRPAGNDPVDQYVAEANKRIEVEKKKAASQRQAPKAPEPGGGDTP
;
A
#
# COMPACT_ATOMS: atom_id res chain seq x y z
N MET A 1 -63.16 -24.47 44.02
CA MET A 1 -63.84 -25.11 42.87
C MET A 1 -62.80 -26.03 42.20
N SER A 2 -62.80 -27.33 42.53
CA SER A 2 -63.12 -28.46 41.63
C SER A 2 -62.21 -28.54 40.38
N ARG A 3 -61.53 -29.62 40.00
CA ARG A 3 -61.37 -31.02 40.44
C ARG A 3 -60.17 -31.58 39.65
N THR A 4 -59.37 -32.42 40.30
CA THR A 4 -58.73 -33.66 39.83
C THR A 4 -58.83 -34.07 38.34
N ARG A 5 -57.70 -34.48 37.73
CA ARG A 5 -57.48 -35.88 37.25
C ARG A 5 -56.06 -36.17 36.70
N THR A 6 -55.55 -37.29 37.20
CA THR A 6 -54.34 -38.08 36.88
C THR A 6 -54.49 -38.90 35.59
N LEU A 7 -53.36 -39.32 34.97
CA LEU A 7 -53.03 -40.60 34.26
C LEU A 7 -52.10 -40.29 33.06
N LEU A 8 -50.82 -40.69 32.98
CA LEU A 8 -50.13 -42.00 32.97
C LEU A 8 -50.35 -42.86 31.71
N ARG A 9 -49.21 -43.30 31.11
CA ARG A 9 -48.99 -44.40 30.12
C ARG A 9 -49.15 -44.05 28.63
N LEU A 10 -48.45 -44.64 27.64
CA LEU A 10 -47.29 -45.55 27.53
C LEU A 10 -47.11 -45.83 26.01
N ALA A 11 -45.89 -45.68 25.51
CA ALA A 11 -45.14 -46.43 24.47
C ALA A 11 -45.71 -46.94 23.10
N LEU A 12 -44.71 -47.10 22.20
CA LEU A 12 -44.56 -47.98 21.01
C LEU A 12 -45.14 -47.47 19.66
N LEU A 13 -44.31 -47.10 18.67
CA LEU A 13 -43.39 -47.85 17.77
C LEU A 13 -44.08 -48.34 16.49
N THR A 14 -43.55 -47.90 15.33
CA THR A 14 -43.17 -48.68 14.11
C THR A 14 -43.05 -47.71 12.90
N SER A 15 -41.83 -47.53 12.35
CA SER A 15 -41.27 -48.20 11.15
C SER A 15 -41.89 -47.67 9.82
N THR A 16 -41.20 -47.36 8.73
CA THR A 16 -39.86 -47.72 8.20
C THR A 16 -39.59 -46.86 6.94
N CYS A 17 -38.36 -46.37 6.75
CA CYS A 17 -37.58 -46.32 5.49
C CYS A 17 -36.33 -45.48 5.78
N GLY A 18 -35.09 -45.86 5.57
CA GLY A 18 -34.49 -47.04 4.96
C GLY A 18 -33.03 -46.69 4.63
N LEU A 19 -32.10 -47.45 5.22
CA LEU A 19 -30.75 -47.80 4.72
C LEU A 19 -29.67 -46.70 4.72
N LEU A 20 -28.67 -46.81 5.61
CA LEU A 20 -27.32 -47.43 5.42
C LEU A 20 -26.38 -46.53 4.58
N SER A 21 -25.10 -46.27 4.89
CA SER A 21 -24.12 -46.95 5.74
C SER A 21 -22.84 -46.10 5.79
N CYS A 22 -22.13 -46.15 6.93
CA CYS A 22 -20.68 -46.15 7.13
C CYS A 22 -19.74 -45.23 6.31
N GLY A 23 -18.85 -44.55 7.05
CA GLY A 23 -17.43 -44.61 6.71
C GLY A 23 -16.63 -43.33 6.89
N GLY A 24 -15.84 -43.28 7.96
CA GLY A 24 -14.50 -42.68 7.93
C GLY A 24 -14.42 -41.17 7.91
N ALA A 25 -14.29 -40.59 9.11
CA ALA A 25 -13.57 -39.33 9.26
C ALA A 25 -12.16 -39.52 8.69
N ARG A 26 -11.92 -38.99 7.48
CA ARG A 26 -10.56 -38.79 6.98
C ARG A 26 -9.95 -37.61 7.74
N PRO A 27 -8.71 -37.72 8.22
CA PRO A 27 -7.98 -36.56 8.73
C PRO A 27 -7.79 -35.60 7.56
N GLY A 28 -8.49 -34.48 7.60
CA GLY A 28 -8.30 -33.37 6.67
C GLY A 28 -6.88 -32.85 6.85
N THR A 29 -6.11 -32.97 5.78
CA THR A 29 -4.78 -32.44 5.56
C THR A 29 -4.58 -31.04 6.17
N PRO A 30 -3.42 -30.73 6.78
CA PRO A 30 -3.11 -29.36 7.16
C PRO A 30 -3.22 -28.48 5.92
N ALA A 31 -3.88 -27.33 6.05
CA ALA A 31 -3.83 -26.29 5.04
C ALA A 31 -2.36 -26.07 4.68
N ALA A 32 -2.00 -26.33 3.43
CA ALA A 32 -0.66 -26.06 2.95
C ALA A 32 -0.47 -24.55 3.10
N ASN A 33 0.43 -24.14 3.99
CA ASN A 33 1.01 -22.81 4.02
C ASN A 33 1.72 -22.60 2.67
N THR A 34 0.97 -22.18 1.65
CA THR A 34 1.52 -21.50 0.48
C THR A 34 1.73 -20.06 0.89
N PRO A 35 2.97 -19.54 0.95
CA PRO A 35 3.20 -18.10 1.08
C PRO A 35 2.31 -17.34 0.11
N ASP A 36 1.51 -16.41 0.63
CA ASP A 36 0.63 -15.56 -0.15
C ASP A 36 1.45 -14.62 -1.05
N ALA A 37 0.83 -14.06 -2.10
CA ALA A 37 1.48 -13.05 -2.92
C ALA A 37 2.07 -11.95 -2.01
N SER A 38 3.31 -11.49 -2.27
CA SER A 38 3.92 -10.46 -1.43
C SER A 38 3.13 -9.16 -1.63
N LEU A 39 2.39 -8.76 -0.59
CA LEU A 39 1.83 -7.41 -0.54
C LEU A 39 2.98 -6.45 -0.26
N VAL A 40 3.05 -5.38 -1.05
CA VAL A 40 4.07 -4.35 -0.85
C VAL A 40 3.46 -3.25 -0.01
N SER A 41 3.84 -3.19 1.27
CA SER A 41 3.66 -2.01 2.10
C SER A 41 4.70 -0.96 1.71
N THR A 42 4.34 0.32 1.72
CA THR A 42 5.29 1.40 1.43
C THR A 42 6.20 1.64 2.64
N ASP A 43 7.16 0.75 2.86
CA ASP A 43 8.30 0.97 3.76
C ASP A 43 9.55 1.44 2.99
N THR A 44 9.43 1.57 1.67
CA THR A 44 10.46 2.09 0.79
C THR A 44 10.38 3.62 0.72
N MET A 45 11.56 4.25 0.78
CA MET A 45 11.78 5.64 0.33
C MET A 45 11.53 5.72 -1.18
N GLY A 46 10.27 5.62 -1.58
CA GLY A 46 9.86 5.34 -2.94
C GLY A 46 8.55 6.05 -3.25
N ALA A 47 8.71 7.36 -3.45
CA ALA A 47 7.77 8.33 -3.98
C ALA A 47 6.67 8.88 -3.05
N THR A 48 6.73 10.20 -2.92
CA THR A 48 5.65 11.18 -2.68
C THR A 48 4.67 10.97 -1.52
N GLY A 49 5.18 10.62 -0.34
CA GLY A 49 4.56 10.97 0.94
C GLY A 49 4.65 12.47 1.26
N ILE A 50 4.46 13.31 0.25
CA ILE A 50 4.58 14.76 0.31
C ILE A 50 3.18 15.33 0.07
N LYS A 51 2.54 15.71 1.20
CA LYS A 51 1.18 16.25 1.31
C LYS A 51 1.11 17.66 0.73
N PRO A 52 -0.07 18.15 0.32
CA PRO A 52 -0.33 19.57 0.27
C PRO A 52 0.04 20.26 1.59
N ALA A 53 0.81 21.34 1.55
CA ALA A 53 1.16 22.03 2.80
C ALA A 53 -0.07 22.75 3.36
N VAL A 54 -0.38 22.48 4.63
CA VAL A 54 -1.37 23.24 5.39
C VAL A 54 -0.70 24.55 5.82
N PRO A 55 -1.39 25.71 5.82
CA PRO A 55 -0.75 26.97 6.18
C PRO A 55 -0.38 26.95 7.66
N GLU A 56 0.89 26.67 7.97
CA GLU A 56 1.49 27.00 9.26
C GLU A 56 2.31 28.29 9.13
N SER A 57 1.95 29.26 9.96
CA SER A 57 2.64 30.51 10.29
C SER A 57 3.50 31.16 9.19
N GLY A 58 2.95 31.26 7.97
CA GLY A 58 3.49 32.10 6.89
C GLY A 58 2.84 33.49 6.88
N PRO A 59 3.40 34.46 6.13
CA PRO A 59 2.67 35.68 5.81
C PRO A 59 1.31 35.30 5.22
N LYS A 60 0.24 35.97 5.67
CA LYS A 60 -1.12 35.72 5.18
C LYS A 60 -1.13 35.92 3.67
N VAL A 61 -1.31 34.83 2.92
CA VAL A 61 -1.56 34.87 1.48
C VAL A 61 -2.85 35.62 1.19
N SER A 62 -2.99 36.13 -0.03
CA SER A 62 -4.21 36.83 -0.44
C SER A 62 -5.46 35.94 -0.22
N PRO A 63 -6.65 36.51 0.11
CA PRO A 63 -7.87 35.73 0.26
C PRO A 63 -8.23 34.91 -1.00
N GLU A 64 -7.85 35.42 -2.17
CA GLU A 64 -7.98 34.72 -3.45
C GLU A 64 -7.08 33.49 -3.49
N ALA A 65 -5.78 33.65 -3.24
CA ALA A 65 -4.83 32.55 -3.17
C ALA A 65 -5.23 31.51 -2.12
N GLN A 66 -5.75 31.94 -0.96
CA GLN A 66 -6.22 31.04 0.09
C GLN A 66 -7.45 30.21 -0.33
N ARG A 67 -8.38 30.80 -1.10
CA ARG A 67 -9.54 30.09 -1.64
C ARG A 67 -9.10 29.04 -2.65
N ASP A 68 -8.23 29.43 -3.58
CA ASP A 68 -7.72 28.52 -4.59
C ASP A 68 -6.83 27.41 -4.01
N LEU A 69 -6.03 27.71 -2.97
CA LEU A 69 -5.31 26.68 -2.22
C LEU A 69 -6.24 25.61 -1.67
N LYS A 70 -7.32 26.02 -0.98
CA LYS A 70 -8.29 25.07 -0.41
C LYS A 70 -9.03 24.28 -1.48
N ALA A 71 -9.40 24.93 -2.59
CA ALA A 71 -10.04 24.25 -3.71
C ALA A 71 -9.09 23.23 -4.36
N GLY A 72 -7.82 23.59 -4.54
CA GLY A 72 -6.79 22.70 -5.04
C GLY A 72 -6.52 21.51 -4.11
N GLU A 73 -6.48 21.74 -2.80
CA GLU A 73 -6.36 20.68 -1.78
C GLU A 73 -7.55 19.71 -1.83
N ALA A 74 -8.77 20.22 -1.93
CA ALA A 74 -9.98 19.40 -2.04
C ALA A 74 -9.99 18.58 -3.34
N ALA A 75 -9.62 19.20 -4.46
CA ALA A 75 -9.49 18.51 -5.74
C ALA A 75 -8.42 17.41 -5.68
N ALA A 76 -7.23 17.72 -5.12
CA ALA A 76 -6.16 16.75 -4.94
C ALA A 76 -6.58 15.59 -4.02
N ALA A 77 -7.31 15.88 -2.94
CA ALA A 77 -7.87 14.90 -2.02
C ALA A 77 -8.89 13.97 -2.71
N SER A 78 -9.63 14.47 -3.69
CA SER A 78 -10.58 13.69 -4.48
C SER A 78 -9.94 12.90 -5.63
N GLY A 79 -8.66 13.11 -5.90
CA GLY A 79 -7.94 12.51 -7.03
C GLY A 79 -8.12 13.27 -8.36
N ASP A 80 -8.81 14.41 -8.37
CA ASP A 80 -8.89 15.28 -9.55
C ASP A 80 -7.61 16.10 -9.70
N VAL A 81 -6.58 15.47 -10.27
CA VAL A 81 -5.25 16.06 -10.49
C VAL A 81 -5.31 17.30 -11.39
N ALA A 82 -6.23 17.31 -12.37
CA ALA A 82 -6.35 18.41 -13.32
C ALA A 82 -6.95 19.65 -12.66
N ALA A 83 -8.06 19.50 -11.92
CA ALA A 83 -8.64 20.60 -11.15
C ALA A 83 -7.68 21.08 -10.06
N ALA A 84 -6.99 20.15 -9.37
CA ALA A 84 -6.00 20.50 -8.36
C ALA A 84 -4.90 21.40 -8.92
N ARG A 85 -4.31 21.00 -10.05
CA ARG A 85 -3.31 21.79 -10.76
C ARG A 85 -3.84 23.18 -11.13
N GLY A 86 -5.03 23.24 -11.73
CA GLY A 86 -5.64 24.50 -12.14
C GLY A 86 -5.85 25.47 -10.98
N HIS A 87 -6.28 24.97 -9.82
CA HIS A 87 -6.43 25.78 -8.61
C HIS A 87 -5.10 26.21 -8.01
N PHE A 88 -4.10 25.32 -7.92
CA PHE A 88 -2.79 25.73 -7.40
C PHE A 88 -2.09 26.75 -8.32
N GLU A 89 -2.24 26.62 -9.65
CA GLU A 89 -1.76 27.64 -10.59
C GLU A 89 -2.46 28.99 -10.40
N GLN A 90 -3.77 28.99 -10.14
CA GLN A 90 -4.52 30.22 -9.83
C GLN A 90 -4.04 30.84 -8.52
N ALA A 91 -3.84 30.04 -7.47
CA ALA A 91 -3.32 30.52 -6.19
C ALA A 91 -1.93 31.17 -6.34
N ALA A 92 -1.02 30.51 -7.06
CA ALA A 92 0.33 31.01 -7.31
C ALA A 92 0.34 32.29 -8.17
N ARG A 93 -0.64 32.48 -9.07
CA ARG A 93 -0.81 33.71 -9.86
C ARG A 93 -1.42 34.85 -9.04
N ALA A 94 -2.39 34.53 -8.19
CA ALA A 94 -3.06 35.50 -7.32
C ALA A 94 -2.11 36.04 -6.25
N ASP A 95 -1.17 35.21 -5.78
CA ASP A 95 -0.14 35.60 -4.83
C ASP A 95 1.15 34.79 -5.07
N GLY A 96 2.19 35.46 -5.56
CA GLY A 96 3.51 34.83 -5.75
C GLY A 96 4.14 34.33 -4.44
N GLY A 97 3.69 34.85 -3.29
CA GLY A 97 4.09 34.43 -1.95
C GLY A 97 3.42 33.15 -1.44
N ALA A 98 2.49 32.55 -2.19
CA ALA A 98 1.81 31.30 -1.83
C ALA A 98 2.74 30.08 -1.99
N ALA A 99 3.67 29.91 -1.05
CA ALA A 99 4.66 28.83 -1.06
C ALA A 99 4.02 27.44 -1.12
N GLU A 100 2.89 27.25 -0.43
CA GLU A 100 2.10 26.02 -0.43
C GLU A 100 1.61 25.67 -1.84
N ALA A 101 1.18 26.66 -2.63
CA ALA A 101 0.68 26.44 -3.99
C ALA A 101 1.79 25.91 -4.91
N HIS A 102 2.95 26.57 -4.87
CA HIS A 102 4.13 26.16 -5.63
C HIS A 102 4.60 24.76 -5.24
N TYR A 103 4.61 24.44 -3.95
CA TYR A 103 5.01 23.13 -3.50
C TYR A 103 3.99 22.04 -3.87
N ASN A 104 2.70 22.32 -3.80
CA ASN A 104 1.66 21.40 -4.23
C ASN A 104 1.74 21.11 -5.74
N LEU A 105 2.06 22.12 -6.56
CA LEU A 105 2.38 21.92 -7.98
C LEU A 105 3.59 21.01 -8.18
N GLY A 106 4.60 21.14 -7.31
CA GLY A 106 5.73 20.24 -7.27
C GLY A 106 5.33 18.79 -7.01
N ILE A 107 4.43 18.55 -6.06
CA ILE A 107 3.93 17.20 -5.73
C ILE A 107 3.23 16.57 -6.92
N LEU A 108 2.34 17.34 -7.57
CA LEU A 108 1.61 16.88 -8.73
C LEU A 108 2.57 16.54 -9.88
N ALA A 109 3.61 17.35 -10.09
CA ALA A 109 4.64 17.07 -11.07
C ALA A 109 5.45 15.79 -10.74
N GLU A 110 5.78 15.51 -9.47
CA GLU A 110 6.44 14.25 -9.10
C GLU A 110 5.55 13.03 -9.33
N ARG A 111 4.26 13.12 -9.02
CA ARG A 111 3.30 12.02 -9.27
C ARG A 111 3.10 11.72 -10.76
N GLU A 112 3.29 12.73 -11.61
CA GLU A 112 3.30 12.62 -13.07
C GLU A 112 4.66 12.22 -13.66
N ASP A 113 5.66 11.91 -12.82
CA ASP A 113 7.02 11.57 -13.23
C ASP A 113 7.73 12.69 -14.02
N ARG A 114 7.50 13.94 -13.61
CA ARG A 114 8.11 15.16 -14.17
C ARG A 114 9.09 15.81 -13.17
N PRO A 115 10.24 15.20 -12.88
CA PRO A 115 11.13 15.62 -11.79
C PRO A 115 11.69 17.04 -11.97
N ALA A 116 11.99 17.46 -13.20
CA ALA A 116 12.48 18.80 -13.49
C ALA A 116 11.42 19.89 -13.21
N ASP A 117 10.16 19.60 -13.48
CA ASP A 117 9.05 20.53 -13.24
C ASP A 117 8.73 20.61 -11.75
N ALA A 118 8.81 19.46 -11.07
CA ALA A 118 8.72 19.39 -9.61
C ALA A 118 9.81 20.25 -8.95
N ARG A 119 11.07 20.09 -9.39
CA ARG A 119 12.20 20.84 -8.87
C ARG A 119 12.00 22.35 -8.98
N ARG A 120 11.58 22.84 -10.16
CA ARG A 120 11.30 24.27 -10.37
C ARG A 120 10.19 24.78 -9.45
N SER A 121 9.16 23.97 -9.22
CA SER A 121 8.03 24.33 -8.36
C SER A 121 8.45 24.38 -6.88
N TYR A 122 9.28 23.44 -6.42
CA TYR A 122 9.87 23.50 -5.07
C TYR A 122 10.80 24.71 -4.87
N GLU A 123 11.59 25.05 -5.89
CA GLU A 123 12.43 26.26 -5.85
C GLU A 123 11.60 27.54 -5.84
N ALA A 124 10.46 27.58 -6.54
CA ALA A 124 9.50 28.67 -6.45
C ALA A 124 8.89 28.78 -5.05
N ALA A 125 8.57 27.65 -4.40
CA ALA A 125 8.10 27.64 -3.01
C ALA A 125 9.14 28.23 -2.04
N LEU A 126 10.43 27.89 -2.23
CA LEU A 126 11.54 28.45 -1.44
C LEU A 126 11.85 29.92 -1.77
N SER A 127 11.53 30.37 -2.97
CA SER A 127 11.61 31.78 -3.35
C SER A 127 10.52 32.61 -2.65
N ALA A 128 9.31 32.03 -2.53
CA ALA A 128 8.19 32.62 -1.80
C ALA A 128 8.41 32.61 -0.27
N ARG A 129 8.88 31.49 0.28
CA ARG A 129 9.20 31.34 1.71
C ARG A 129 10.53 30.59 1.88
N PRO A 130 11.65 31.29 2.15
CA PRO A 130 12.97 30.67 2.26
C PRO A 130 13.08 29.57 3.32
N GLU A 131 12.37 29.69 4.42
CA GLU A 131 12.39 28.73 5.53
C GLU A 131 11.41 27.55 5.36
N PHE A 132 10.80 27.41 4.18
CA PHE A 132 9.76 26.40 3.96
C PHE A 132 10.32 24.97 3.92
N GLY A 133 10.39 24.35 5.10
CA GLY A 133 10.93 23.02 5.34
C GLY A 133 10.42 21.92 4.41
N PRO A 134 9.11 21.84 4.10
CA PRO A 134 8.58 20.83 3.18
C PRO A 134 9.23 20.84 1.79
N ALA A 135 9.50 22.01 1.22
CA ALA A 135 10.18 22.11 -0.08
C ALA A 135 11.66 21.71 0.00
N VAL A 136 12.34 22.02 1.12
CA VAL A 136 13.72 21.56 1.36
C VAL A 136 13.78 20.03 1.39
N VAL A 137 12.86 19.40 2.12
CA VAL A 137 12.74 17.95 2.20
C VAL A 137 12.45 17.34 0.83
N ALA A 138 11.51 17.91 0.06
CA ALA A 138 11.16 17.42 -1.26
C ALA A 138 12.35 17.46 -2.25
N ILE A 139 13.09 18.57 -2.27
CA ILE A 139 14.30 18.71 -3.07
C ILE A 139 15.38 17.68 -2.65
N ALA A 140 15.61 17.55 -1.35
CA ALA A 140 16.59 16.59 -0.83
C ALA A 140 16.19 15.13 -1.14
N TYR A 141 14.89 14.81 -1.16
CA TYR A 141 14.41 13.49 -1.57
C TYR A 141 14.74 13.15 -3.02
N GLN A 142 14.70 14.12 -3.94
CA GLN A 142 15.11 13.88 -5.33
C GLN A 142 16.58 13.44 -5.39
N MET A 143 17.44 14.09 -4.62
CA MET A 143 18.86 13.70 -4.49
C MET A 143 19.01 12.30 -3.84
N LEU A 144 18.19 11.99 -2.83
CA LEU A 144 18.19 10.67 -2.19
C LEU A 144 17.78 9.55 -3.16
N ARG A 145 16.83 9.80 -4.07
CA ARG A 145 16.44 8.84 -5.12
C ARG A 145 17.57 8.57 -6.11
N GLU A 146 18.44 9.56 -6.33
CA GLU A 146 19.66 9.43 -7.13
C GLU A 146 20.80 8.74 -6.36
N GLY A 147 20.60 8.42 -5.08
CA GLY A 147 21.59 7.78 -4.21
C GLY A 147 22.54 8.75 -3.51
N ASP A 148 22.38 10.07 -3.72
CA ASP A 148 23.27 11.09 -3.17
C ASP A 148 22.81 11.60 -1.81
N LYS A 149 23.06 10.78 -0.78
CA LYS A 149 22.79 11.14 0.63
C LYS A 149 23.59 12.34 1.11
N GLY A 150 24.81 12.51 0.59
CA GLY A 150 25.73 13.58 1.01
C GLY A 150 25.22 14.94 0.56
N SER A 151 24.87 15.08 -0.72
CA SER A 151 24.32 16.32 -1.26
C SER A 151 22.96 16.66 -0.66
N ALA A 152 22.10 15.65 -0.44
CA ALA A 152 20.80 15.84 0.23
C ALA A 152 20.97 16.49 1.61
N MET A 153 21.88 15.96 2.42
CA MET A 153 22.16 16.51 3.76
C MET A 153 22.85 17.87 3.70
N SER A 154 23.88 18.03 2.86
CA SER A 154 24.61 19.29 2.70
C SER A 154 23.69 20.44 2.26
N TYR A 155 22.76 20.16 1.34
CA TYR A 155 21.76 21.12 0.90
C TYR A 155 20.87 21.59 2.06
N ALA A 156 20.29 20.66 2.81
CA ALA A 156 19.39 21.00 3.91
C ALA A 156 20.10 21.70 5.08
N GLU A 157 21.31 21.25 5.43
CA GLU A 157 22.15 21.90 6.45
C GLU A 157 22.60 23.30 6.00
N GLY A 158 22.88 23.50 4.70
CA GLY A 158 23.17 24.81 4.13
C GLY A 158 21.98 25.78 4.23
N ARG A 159 20.74 25.30 4.04
CA ARG A 159 19.52 26.10 4.29
C ARG A 159 19.39 26.46 5.76
N LEU A 160 19.57 25.49 6.66
CA LEU A 160 19.50 25.72 8.10
C LEU A 160 20.58 26.70 8.58
N ALA A 161 21.80 26.65 8.03
CA ALA A 161 22.89 27.57 8.37
C ALA A 161 22.56 29.03 8.04
N GLN A 162 21.74 29.28 7.01
CA GLN A 162 21.25 30.62 6.66
C GLN A 162 20.14 31.11 7.60
N SER A 163 19.43 30.20 8.28
CA SER A 163 18.34 30.54 9.20
C SER A 163 18.34 29.61 10.43
N PRO A 164 19.35 29.71 11.32
CA PRO A 164 19.60 28.70 12.37
C PRO A 164 18.50 28.59 13.42
N GLN A 165 17.62 29.59 13.52
CA GLN A 165 16.53 29.60 14.48
C GLN A 165 15.25 28.95 13.95
N SER A 166 15.15 28.72 12.64
CA SER A 166 13.96 28.17 11.99
C SER A 166 13.65 26.75 12.46
N ASN A 167 12.50 26.57 13.11
CA ASN A 167 12.05 25.23 13.53
C ASN A 167 11.66 24.38 12.32
N ASP A 168 11.09 24.96 11.26
CA ASP A 168 10.76 24.27 10.01
C ASP A 168 11.99 23.64 9.36
N LEU A 169 13.10 24.39 9.30
CA LEU A 169 14.37 23.87 8.75
C LEU A 169 15.03 22.85 9.69
N LYS A 170 14.94 23.00 11.01
CA LYS A 170 15.40 21.98 11.97
C LYS A 170 14.61 20.68 11.82
N ASN A 171 13.28 20.78 11.63
CA ASN A 171 12.41 19.65 11.37
C ASN A 171 12.76 18.97 10.04
N ALA A 172 13.01 19.76 8.97
CA ALA A 172 13.45 19.27 7.68
C ALA A 172 14.77 18.48 7.76
N VAL A 173 15.79 19.03 8.41
CA VAL A 173 17.08 18.36 8.62
C VAL A 173 16.92 17.09 9.46
N SER A 174 16.15 17.15 10.55
CA SER A 174 15.89 15.99 11.41
C SER A 174 15.17 14.87 10.66
N ARG A 175 14.21 15.21 9.77
CA ARG A 175 13.53 14.25 8.90
C ARG A 175 14.51 13.60 7.91
N LEU A 176 15.41 14.37 7.29
CA LEU A 176 16.43 13.83 6.39
C LEU A 176 17.43 12.92 7.10
N ARG A 177 17.76 13.21 8.36
CA ARG A 177 18.58 12.33 9.21
C ARG A 177 17.92 10.98 9.45
N LEU A 178 16.62 10.92 9.73
CA LEU A 178 15.90 9.64 9.82
C LEU A 178 15.98 8.82 8.53
N LEU A 179 15.82 9.49 7.40
CA LEU A 179 15.79 8.87 6.07
C LEU A 179 17.16 8.35 5.64
N THR A 180 18.23 9.05 6.05
CA THR A 180 19.62 8.66 5.77
C THR A 180 20.19 7.69 6.78
N GLY A 181 19.51 7.45 7.91
CA GLY A 181 19.85 6.46 8.93
C GLY A 181 20.49 7.04 10.20
N ASP A 182 20.68 8.35 10.29
CA ASP A 182 21.17 9.04 11.49
C ASP A 182 20.04 9.25 12.51
N ILE A 183 19.49 8.14 12.98
CA ILE A 183 18.29 8.09 13.81
C ILE A 183 18.51 8.80 15.15
N GLU A 184 19.68 8.60 15.76
CA GLU A 184 19.95 9.19 17.07
C GLU A 184 20.04 10.72 17.03
N ARG A 185 20.67 11.30 16.00
CA ARG A 185 20.71 12.76 15.87
C ARG A 185 19.33 13.33 15.61
N ALA A 186 18.54 12.69 14.75
CA ALA A 186 17.16 13.11 14.50
C ALA A 186 16.31 13.16 15.78
N ILE A 187 16.41 12.12 16.63
CA ILE A 187 15.74 12.08 17.94
C ILE A 187 16.22 13.23 18.83
N ARG A 188 17.53 13.42 18.95
CA ARG A 188 18.12 14.48 19.80
C ARG A 188 17.66 15.87 19.35
N GLU A 189 17.72 16.17 18.06
CA GLU A 189 17.36 17.49 17.53
C GLU A 189 15.87 17.77 17.61
N SER A 190 15.02 16.79 17.28
CA SER A 190 13.57 16.93 17.45
C SER A 190 13.20 17.16 18.91
N THR A 191 13.92 16.50 19.84
CA THR A 191 13.76 16.75 21.28
C THR A 191 14.15 18.19 21.65
N LEU A 192 15.20 18.76 21.05
CA LEU A 192 15.60 20.14 21.28
C LEU A 192 14.57 21.14 20.73
N VAL A 193 13.98 20.88 19.57
CA VAL A 193 12.86 21.68 19.04
C VAL A 193 11.71 21.68 20.04
N LEU A 194 11.30 20.49 20.52
CA LEU A 194 10.19 20.36 21.48
C LEU A 194 10.47 20.96 22.87
N ARG A 195 11.73 21.20 23.25
CA ARG A 195 12.05 21.95 24.48
C ARG A 195 11.77 23.43 24.36
N VAL A 196 11.85 23.98 23.14
CA VAL A 196 11.62 25.41 22.86
C VAL A 196 10.17 25.63 22.44
N ASP A 197 9.62 24.72 21.66
CA ASP A 197 8.26 24.72 21.14
C ASP A 197 7.61 23.36 21.39
N GLU A 198 7.01 23.21 22.58
CA GLU A 198 6.39 21.96 23.02
C GLU A 198 5.17 21.54 22.18
N LYS A 199 4.63 22.44 21.36
CA LYS A 199 3.46 22.20 20.51
C LYS A 199 3.84 21.94 19.05
N ASN A 200 5.13 21.82 18.74
CA ASN A 200 5.58 21.59 17.38
C ASN A 200 5.21 20.18 16.88
N VAL A 201 4.11 20.08 16.13
CA VAL A 201 3.55 18.81 15.64
C VAL A 201 4.54 18.08 14.72
N ASP A 202 5.25 18.80 13.85
CA ASP A 202 6.24 18.21 12.95
C ASP A 202 7.43 17.59 13.70
N ALA A 203 7.95 18.27 14.74
CA ALA A 203 8.99 17.69 15.59
C ALA A 203 8.50 16.45 16.34
N MET A 204 7.23 16.42 16.80
CA MET A 204 6.63 15.22 17.40
C MET A 204 6.57 14.06 16.38
N LYS A 205 6.17 14.34 15.14
CA LYS A 205 6.12 13.33 14.06
C LYS A 205 7.50 12.75 13.75
N VAL A 206 8.54 13.59 13.68
CA VAL A 206 9.93 13.14 13.48
C VAL A 206 10.43 12.34 14.69
N LEU A 207 10.21 12.83 15.91
CA LEU A 207 10.62 12.13 17.13
C LEU A 207 9.98 10.74 17.25
N ALA A 208 8.67 10.64 16.99
CA ALA A 208 7.94 9.38 16.98
C ALA A 208 8.47 8.41 15.92
N ALA A 209 8.74 8.89 14.71
CA ALA A 209 9.34 8.08 13.64
C ALA A 209 10.75 7.57 14.03
N GLY A 210 11.55 8.39 14.71
CA GLY A 210 12.84 7.97 15.27
C GLY A 210 12.71 6.85 16.28
N TYR A 211 11.77 6.96 17.23
CA TYR A 211 11.51 5.87 18.19
C TYR A 211 10.96 4.61 17.54
N ALA A 212 10.07 4.74 16.54
CA ALA A 212 9.59 3.59 15.77
C ALA A 212 10.73 2.86 15.05
N LYS A 213 11.71 3.59 14.47
CA LYS A 213 12.92 2.97 13.87
C LYS A 213 13.83 2.28 14.89
N GLN A 214 13.68 2.58 16.19
CA GLN A 214 14.34 1.87 17.28
C GLN A 214 13.47 0.73 17.88
N ASN A 215 12.39 0.35 17.21
CA ASN A 215 11.38 -0.62 17.69
C ASN A 215 10.69 -0.20 19.00
N LYS A 216 10.68 1.09 19.35
CA LYS A 216 10.01 1.64 20.54
C LYS A 216 8.63 2.18 20.17
N HIS A 217 7.76 1.28 19.71
CA HIS A 217 6.46 1.64 19.11
C HIS A 217 5.46 2.22 20.09
N GLU A 218 5.45 1.79 21.36
CA GLU A 218 4.57 2.33 22.40
C GLU A 218 4.91 3.81 22.69
N LEU A 219 6.20 4.14 22.71
CA LEU A 219 6.65 5.52 22.88
C LEU A 219 6.29 6.38 21.67
N ALA A 220 6.47 5.85 20.46
CA ALA A 220 6.04 6.51 19.23
C ALA A 220 4.54 6.82 19.25
N ILE A 221 3.70 5.85 19.65
CA ILE A 221 2.25 6.03 19.78
C ILE A 221 1.90 7.09 20.82
N ALA A 222 2.57 7.11 21.98
CA ALA A 222 2.32 8.11 23.02
C ALA A 222 2.60 9.54 22.51
N ILE A 223 3.71 9.73 21.79
CA ILE A 223 4.06 11.03 21.20
C ILE A 223 3.06 11.42 20.10
N LEU A 224 2.67 10.48 19.23
CA LEU A 224 1.70 10.75 18.16
C LEU A 224 0.31 11.08 18.69
N ARG A 225 -0.09 10.53 19.85
CA ARG A 225 -1.35 10.92 20.51
C ARG A 225 -1.33 12.36 21.00
N ASN A 226 -0.18 12.84 21.48
CA ASN A 226 -0.03 14.26 21.81
C ASN A 226 -0.12 15.13 20.55
N ALA A 227 0.54 14.71 19.46
CA ALA A 227 0.43 15.38 18.17
C ALA A 227 -1.03 15.43 17.67
N GLN A 228 -1.77 14.32 17.78
CA GLN A 228 -3.19 14.23 17.41
C GLN A 228 -4.08 15.15 18.25
N ALA A 229 -3.74 15.37 19.53
CA ALA A 229 -4.48 16.30 20.38
C ALA A 229 -4.27 17.76 19.99
N LEU A 230 -3.13 18.08 19.35
CA LEU A 230 -2.80 19.42 18.85
C LEU A 230 -3.36 19.66 17.44
N ASP A 231 -3.29 18.64 16.58
CA ASP A 231 -3.88 18.65 15.24
C ASP A 231 -4.64 17.34 14.98
N ALA A 232 -5.94 17.37 15.25
CA ALA A 232 -6.84 16.24 15.01
C ALA A 232 -7.19 16.04 13.53
N SER A 233 -6.76 16.94 12.65
CA SER A 233 -7.12 16.95 11.24
C SER A 233 -6.02 16.40 10.32
N ASP A 234 -4.82 16.11 10.82
CA ASP A 234 -3.72 15.57 10.02
C ASP A 234 -3.80 14.04 9.86
N PRO A 235 -4.15 13.51 8.68
CA PRO A 235 -4.26 12.06 8.46
C PRO A 235 -2.92 11.34 8.61
N GLU A 236 -1.79 12.05 8.43
CA GLU A 236 -0.45 11.47 8.56
C GLU A 236 -0.20 10.95 9.98
N ILE A 237 -0.72 11.64 11.01
CA ILE A 237 -0.55 11.23 12.41
C ILE A 237 -1.22 9.87 12.63
N PHE A 238 -2.45 9.70 12.13
CA PHE A 238 -3.20 8.44 12.22
C PHE A 238 -2.49 7.32 11.44
N ALA A 239 -1.96 7.60 10.25
CA ALA A 239 -1.20 6.62 9.48
C ALA A 239 0.10 6.18 10.20
N LYS A 240 0.81 7.08 10.88
CA LYS A 240 1.99 6.73 11.69
C LYS A 240 1.63 5.92 12.94
N VAL A 241 0.49 6.23 13.58
CA VAL A 241 -0.05 5.44 14.69
C VAL A 241 -0.38 4.02 14.20
N ALA A 242 -1.04 3.91 13.04
CA ALA A 242 -1.36 2.62 12.44
C ALA A 242 -0.10 1.79 12.17
N ARG A 243 0.92 2.38 11.54
CA ARG A 243 2.20 1.69 11.28
C ARG A 243 2.87 1.18 12.57
N SER A 244 2.76 1.95 13.65
CA SER A 244 3.27 1.52 14.96
C SER A 244 2.44 0.38 15.57
N TYR A 245 1.12 0.38 15.39
CA TYR A 245 0.27 -0.76 15.78
C TYR A 245 0.53 -2.01 14.92
N GLN A 246 0.78 -1.86 13.62
CA GLN A 246 1.14 -2.99 12.75
C GLN A 246 2.42 -3.66 13.22
N ALA A 247 3.45 -2.88 13.58
CA ALA A 247 4.71 -3.41 14.11
C ALA A 247 4.56 -4.13 15.46
N LEU A 248 3.49 -3.82 16.21
CA LEU A 248 3.11 -4.50 17.45
C LEU A 248 2.15 -5.69 17.22
N ASP A 249 1.87 -6.05 15.95
CA ASP A 249 0.86 -7.05 15.54
C ASP A 249 -0.57 -6.76 16.06
N GLU A 250 -0.85 -5.50 16.36
CA GLU A 250 -2.14 -5.01 16.85
C GLU A 250 -3.06 -4.64 15.66
N LYS A 251 -3.28 -5.62 14.76
CA LYS A 251 -3.98 -5.41 13.47
C LYS A 251 -5.33 -4.69 13.58
N PRO A 252 -6.21 -4.98 14.55
CA PRO A 252 -7.47 -4.24 14.68
C PRO A 252 -7.27 -2.75 14.98
N LYS A 253 -6.29 -2.39 15.82
CA LYS A 253 -5.98 -1.00 16.16
C LYS A 253 -5.34 -0.27 14.97
N ALA A 254 -4.46 -0.96 14.23
CA ALA A 254 -3.89 -0.44 13.00
C ALA A 254 -4.95 -0.08 11.96
N ARG A 255 -5.86 -1.03 11.68
CA ARG A 255 -6.97 -0.82 10.75
C ARG A 255 -7.87 0.34 11.20
N ALA A 256 -8.26 0.39 12.47
CA ALA A 256 -9.09 1.48 13.00
C ALA A 256 -8.42 2.86 12.85
N ALA A 257 -7.10 2.94 13.04
CA ALA A 257 -6.36 4.18 12.84
C ALA A 257 -6.31 4.59 11.35
N LEU A 258 -6.10 3.66 10.42
CA LEU A 258 -6.15 3.93 8.98
C LEU A 258 -7.57 4.33 8.51
N GLU A 259 -8.60 3.66 9.01
CA GLU A 259 -10.00 4.01 8.74
C GLU A 259 -10.34 5.43 9.26
N ALA A 260 -9.78 5.83 10.40
CA ALA A 260 -9.90 7.20 10.88
C ALA A 260 -9.17 8.19 9.96
N ALA A 261 -7.95 7.87 9.51
CA ALA A 261 -7.17 8.71 8.61
C ALA A 261 -7.93 9.02 7.31
N VAL A 262 -8.53 8.01 6.67
CA VAL A 262 -9.24 8.20 5.39
C VAL A 262 -10.58 8.93 5.53
N LYS A 263 -11.15 9.01 6.74
CA LYS A 263 -12.41 9.73 7.03
C LYS A 263 -12.20 11.22 7.29
N LEU A 264 -10.97 11.68 7.51
CA LEU A 264 -10.68 13.09 7.75
C LEU A 264 -10.86 13.94 6.48
N ASN A 265 -11.22 15.21 6.66
CA ASN A 265 -11.27 16.17 5.56
C ASN A 265 -9.88 16.30 4.91
N GLY A 266 -9.80 16.10 3.60
CA GLY A 266 -8.54 15.99 2.85
C GLY A 266 -8.16 14.53 2.50
N GLY A 267 -8.84 13.54 3.08
CA GLY A 267 -8.65 12.12 2.79
C GLY A 267 -7.28 11.58 3.19
N GLY A 268 -7.13 10.26 3.19
CA GLY A 268 -5.82 9.63 3.34
C GLY A 268 -4.90 9.93 2.13
N SER A 269 -3.59 9.82 2.33
CA SER A 269 -2.65 9.80 1.21
C SER A 269 -2.83 8.52 0.37
N ALA A 270 -2.27 8.46 -0.83
CA ALA A 270 -2.32 7.23 -1.65
C ALA A 270 -1.75 6.02 -0.88
N GLU A 271 -0.67 6.23 -0.13
CA GLU A 271 -0.06 5.24 0.76
C GLU A 271 -1.00 4.83 1.90
N THR A 272 -1.75 5.77 2.47
CA THR A 272 -2.74 5.45 3.53
C THR A 272 -3.84 4.53 3.01
N TYR A 273 -4.33 4.80 1.80
CA TYR A 273 -5.30 3.91 1.14
C TYR A 273 -4.68 2.55 0.79
N ASN A 274 -3.43 2.52 0.30
CA ASN A 274 -2.73 1.26 0.07
C ASN A 274 -2.57 0.45 1.35
N ASP A 275 -2.11 1.06 2.44
CA ASP A 275 -1.91 0.39 3.72
C ASP A 275 -3.25 -0.12 4.28
N LEU A 276 -4.35 0.62 4.12
CA LEU A 276 -5.69 0.17 4.50
C LEU A 276 -6.17 -0.99 3.61
N GLY A 277 -5.89 -0.94 2.32
CA GLY A 277 -6.17 -2.03 1.38
C GLY A 277 -5.43 -3.31 1.73
N VAL A 278 -4.16 -3.20 2.14
CA VAL A 278 -3.36 -4.33 2.66
C VAL A 278 -4.03 -4.92 3.90
N MET A 279 -4.49 -4.10 4.84
CA MET A 279 -5.20 -4.59 6.03
C MET A 279 -6.53 -5.29 5.69
N TYR A 280 -7.29 -4.82 4.70
CA TYR A 280 -8.48 -5.52 4.23
C TYR A 280 -8.14 -6.83 3.53
N HIS A 281 -7.10 -6.84 2.70
CA HIS A 281 -6.64 -8.05 2.01
C HIS A 281 -6.21 -9.13 3.01
N GLU A 282 -5.40 -8.77 4.01
CA GLU A 282 -5.00 -9.70 5.09
C GLU A 282 -6.19 -10.23 5.89
N ALA A 283 -7.26 -9.46 6.00
CA ALA A 283 -8.51 -9.89 6.63
C ALA A 283 -9.40 -10.75 5.72
N GLY A 284 -8.98 -11.00 4.47
CA GLY A 284 -9.75 -11.73 3.46
C GLY A 284 -10.88 -10.92 2.81
N ASP A 285 -11.00 -9.63 3.14
CA ASP A 285 -11.95 -8.71 2.51
C ASP A 285 -11.36 -8.15 1.22
N PHE A 286 -11.31 -9.00 0.19
CA PHE A 286 -10.71 -8.63 -1.09
C PHE A 286 -11.49 -7.54 -1.85
N VAL A 287 -12.79 -7.38 -1.58
CA VAL A 287 -13.62 -6.33 -2.17
C VAL A 287 -13.33 -4.98 -1.53
N GLY A 288 -13.23 -4.94 -0.19
CA GLY A 288 -12.76 -3.77 0.54
C GLY A 288 -11.33 -3.38 0.14
N ALA A 289 -10.45 -4.37 -0.03
CA ALA A 289 -9.08 -4.16 -0.48
C ALA A 289 -9.01 -3.51 -1.87
N GLU A 290 -9.75 -4.05 -2.86
CA GLU A 290 -9.88 -3.48 -4.19
C GLU A 290 -10.32 -2.01 -4.13
N SER A 291 -11.36 -1.70 -3.36
CA SER A 291 -11.86 -0.33 -3.21
C SER A 291 -10.76 0.62 -2.74
N MET A 292 -9.95 0.21 -1.76
CA MET A 292 -8.87 1.05 -1.24
C MET A 292 -7.69 1.18 -2.21
N PHE A 293 -7.29 0.11 -2.90
CA PHE A 293 -6.24 0.20 -3.91
C PHE A 293 -6.64 1.08 -5.10
N VAL A 294 -7.91 1.04 -5.52
CA VAL A 294 -8.44 1.95 -6.53
C VAL A 294 -8.38 3.40 -6.05
N GLU A 295 -8.77 3.69 -4.80
CA GLU A 295 -8.65 5.03 -4.22
C GLU A 295 -7.19 5.51 -4.12
N ALA A 296 -6.25 4.60 -3.86
CA ALA A 296 -4.83 4.91 -3.89
C ALA A 296 -4.36 5.30 -5.31
N LEU A 297 -4.75 4.52 -6.32
CA LEU A 297 -4.39 4.77 -7.73
C LEU A 297 -5.07 6.01 -8.32
N LYS A 298 -6.26 6.40 -7.85
CA LYS A 298 -6.86 7.70 -8.21
C LYS A 298 -5.98 8.88 -7.78
N ARG A 299 -5.34 8.79 -6.61
CA ARG A 299 -4.50 9.85 -6.05
C ARG A 299 -3.08 9.83 -6.58
N TRP A 300 -2.60 8.64 -6.92
CA TRP A 300 -1.29 8.42 -7.51
C TRP A 300 -1.34 7.27 -8.53
N PRO A 301 -1.61 7.61 -9.81
CA PRO A 301 -1.84 6.61 -10.87
C PRO A 301 -0.64 5.70 -11.18
N THR A 302 0.57 6.15 -10.88
CA THR A 302 1.82 5.43 -11.14
C THR A 302 2.34 4.67 -9.91
N MET A 303 1.54 4.54 -8.84
CA MET A 303 1.96 3.86 -7.62
C MET A 303 2.02 2.34 -7.81
N VAL A 304 3.22 1.83 -8.10
CA VAL A 304 3.51 0.42 -8.38
C VAL A 304 2.98 -0.52 -7.28
N ALA A 305 3.15 -0.15 -6.01
CA ALA A 305 2.70 -0.96 -4.87
C ALA A 305 1.19 -1.19 -4.88
N ALA A 306 0.37 -0.14 -5.05
CA ALA A 306 -1.08 -0.30 -5.13
C ALA A 306 -1.51 -1.05 -6.39
N GLN A 307 -0.83 -0.85 -7.52
CA GLN A 307 -1.14 -1.56 -8.75
C GLN A 307 -0.87 -3.07 -8.63
N LEU A 308 0.21 -3.45 -7.94
CA LEU A 308 0.52 -4.84 -7.61
C LEU A 308 -0.48 -5.44 -6.62
N ASN A 309 -0.77 -4.71 -5.53
CA ASN A 309 -1.69 -5.15 -4.48
C ASN A 309 -3.14 -5.26 -4.99
N LEU A 310 -3.55 -4.41 -5.95
CA LEU A 310 -4.82 -4.54 -6.67
C LEU A 310 -4.89 -5.86 -7.43
N GLY A 311 -3.79 -6.26 -8.07
CA GLY A 311 -3.69 -7.57 -8.71
C GLY A 311 -3.89 -8.73 -7.72
N SER A 312 -3.30 -8.63 -6.53
CA SER A 312 -3.50 -9.61 -5.45
C SER A 312 -4.95 -9.65 -4.97
N ALA A 313 -5.60 -8.50 -4.80
CA ALA A 313 -7.02 -8.43 -4.47
C ALA A 313 -7.91 -9.11 -5.52
N PHE A 314 -7.66 -8.87 -6.82
CA PHE A 314 -8.35 -9.58 -7.90
C PHE A 314 -8.10 -11.10 -7.87
N LYS A 315 -6.87 -11.54 -7.57
CA LYS A 315 -6.55 -12.97 -7.38
C LYS A 315 -7.40 -13.57 -6.25
N GLY A 316 -7.49 -12.88 -5.11
CA GLY A 316 -8.31 -13.29 -3.96
C GLY A 316 -9.80 -13.41 -4.29
N GLN A 317 -10.30 -12.57 -5.20
CA GLN A 317 -11.65 -12.65 -5.77
C GLN A 317 -11.80 -13.66 -6.93
N GLN A 318 -10.75 -14.42 -7.26
CA GLN A 318 -10.71 -15.34 -8.41
C GLN A 318 -10.88 -14.66 -9.79
N ARG A 319 -10.68 -13.35 -9.87
CA ARG A 319 -10.72 -12.54 -11.10
C ARG A 319 -9.35 -12.55 -11.79
N TYR A 320 -8.91 -13.72 -12.25
CA TYR A 320 -7.53 -13.96 -12.66
C TYR A 320 -7.05 -13.13 -13.87
N ALA A 321 -7.92 -12.86 -14.84
CA ALA A 321 -7.57 -12.02 -16.00
C ALA A 321 -7.31 -10.56 -15.60
N GLU A 322 -8.10 -10.04 -14.66
CA GLU A 322 -7.92 -8.68 -14.12
C GLU A 322 -6.69 -8.59 -13.22
N ALA A 323 -6.44 -9.64 -12.41
CA ALA A 323 -5.21 -9.78 -11.63
C ALA A 323 -3.97 -9.72 -12.53
N GLU A 324 -3.98 -10.47 -13.64
CA GLU A 324 -2.89 -10.49 -14.61
C GLU A 324 -2.67 -9.12 -15.23
N SER A 325 -3.74 -8.47 -15.68
CA SER A 325 -3.69 -7.12 -16.26
C SER A 325 -3.07 -6.11 -15.29
N ALA A 326 -3.52 -6.12 -14.04
CA ALA A 326 -3.02 -5.23 -12.99
C ALA A 326 -1.52 -5.47 -12.70
N MET A 327 -1.11 -6.73 -12.51
CA MET A 327 0.29 -7.07 -12.23
C MET A 327 1.22 -6.77 -13.43
N LYS A 328 0.76 -6.99 -14.67
CA LYS A 328 1.50 -6.58 -15.88
C LYS A 328 1.61 -5.06 -16.01
N HIS A 329 0.59 -4.32 -15.58
CA HIS A 329 0.67 -2.86 -15.53
C HIS A 329 1.72 -2.41 -14.52
N ALA A 330 1.75 -2.99 -13.31
CA ALA A 330 2.80 -2.73 -12.32
C ALA A 330 4.20 -3.00 -12.88
N LEU A 331 4.38 -4.13 -13.60
CA LEU A 331 5.65 -4.50 -14.23
C LEU A 331 6.11 -3.47 -15.28
N LYS A 332 5.15 -2.89 -16.03
CA LYS A 332 5.43 -1.83 -17.01
C LYS A 332 5.88 -0.53 -16.34
N LEU A 333 5.32 -0.20 -15.18
CA LEU A 333 5.62 1.03 -14.44
C LEU A 333 7.00 1.02 -13.77
N SER A 334 7.41 -0.10 -13.17
CA SER A 334 8.66 -0.15 -12.36
C SER A 334 9.84 -0.82 -13.07
N GLY A 335 9.64 -1.36 -14.28
CA GLY A 335 10.59 -2.32 -14.84
C GLY A 335 10.66 -3.61 -14.01
N SER A 336 11.61 -4.49 -14.33
CA SER A 336 11.71 -5.87 -13.82
C SER A 336 11.96 -6.00 -12.31
N SER A 337 10.96 -5.71 -11.47
CA SER A 337 11.00 -5.89 -10.01
C SER A 337 10.71 -7.34 -9.61
N GLY A 338 11.51 -7.88 -8.68
CA GLY A 338 11.38 -9.25 -8.18
C GLY A 338 9.99 -9.56 -7.63
N ASP A 339 9.42 -8.68 -6.80
CA ASP A 339 8.10 -8.89 -6.19
C ASP A 339 7.00 -9.08 -7.24
N ILE A 340 7.04 -8.29 -8.32
CA ILE A 340 6.03 -8.34 -9.38
C ILE A 340 6.16 -9.64 -10.17
N LEU A 341 7.38 -10.06 -10.51
CA LEU A 341 7.63 -11.31 -11.22
C LEU A 341 7.23 -12.53 -10.38
N PHE A 342 7.54 -12.49 -9.08
CA PHE A 342 7.14 -13.53 -8.14
C PHE A 342 5.61 -13.64 -8.04
N ASN A 343 4.92 -12.51 -7.88
CA ASN A 343 3.45 -12.48 -7.79
C ASN A 343 2.77 -12.94 -9.10
N LEU A 344 3.34 -12.61 -10.27
CA LEU A 344 2.88 -13.17 -11.55
C LEU A 344 3.09 -14.68 -11.62
N GLY A 345 4.24 -15.19 -11.17
CA GLY A 345 4.51 -16.62 -11.07
C GLY A 345 3.47 -17.34 -10.20
N ILE A 346 3.19 -16.79 -9.01
CA ILE A 346 2.15 -17.29 -8.09
C ILE A 346 0.75 -17.22 -8.71
N LEU A 347 0.40 -16.12 -9.39
CA LEU A 347 -0.88 -15.99 -10.08
C LEU A 347 -1.09 -17.10 -11.11
N TYR A 348 -0.07 -17.40 -11.93
CA TYR A 348 -0.13 -18.47 -12.92
C TYR A 348 -0.08 -19.87 -12.28
N LEU A 349 0.61 -20.04 -11.15
CA LEU A 349 0.66 -21.31 -10.43
C LEU A 349 -0.72 -21.69 -9.87
N ASP A 350 -1.43 -20.73 -9.27
CA ASP A 350 -2.67 -20.97 -8.53
C ASP A 350 -3.94 -20.67 -9.32
N GLY A 351 -3.88 -19.72 -10.26
CA GLY A 351 -5.06 -19.13 -10.88
C GLY A 351 -5.77 -20.06 -11.86
N GLN A 352 -7.09 -19.96 -11.96
CA GLN A 352 -7.91 -20.77 -12.86
C GLN A 352 -8.41 -19.90 -14.01
N PHE A 353 -7.56 -19.74 -15.03
CA PHE A 353 -7.88 -18.94 -16.20
C PHE A 353 -8.76 -19.74 -17.17
N ALA A 354 -9.83 -19.13 -17.66
CA ALA A 354 -10.75 -19.78 -18.59
C ALA A 354 -10.14 -20.00 -19.99
N GLU A 355 -9.24 -19.12 -20.43
CA GLU A 355 -8.75 -19.06 -21.81
C GLU A 355 -7.40 -19.75 -22.04
N ILE A 356 -6.72 -20.21 -20.99
CA ILE A 356 -5.42 -20.89 -21.09
C ILE A 356 -5.50 -22.28 -20.44
N ASP A 357 -4.99 -23.29 -21.15
CA ASP A 357 -4.93 -24.64 -20.61
C ASP A 357 -3.94 -24.75 -19.45
N ALA A 358 -4.11 -25.80 -18.64
CA ALA A 358 -3.35 -25.98 -17.42
C ALA A 358 -1.84 -26.10 -17.65
N VAL A 359 -1.40 -26.71 -18.75
CA VAL A 359 0.03 -26.89 -19.06
C VAL A 359 0.64 -25.54 -19.43
N THR A 360 0.04 -24.83 -20.38
CA THR A 360 0.51 -23.50 -20.82
C THR A 360 0.56 -22.53 -19.63
N ARG A 361 -0.47 -22.55 -18.78
CA ARG A 361 -0.53 -21.73 -17.57
C ARG A 361 0.62 -22.03 -16.60
N LEU A 362 0.90 -23.30 -16.33
CA LEU A 362 1.99 -23.70 -15.43
C LEU A 362 3.38 -23.41 -16.03
N GLU A 363 3.54 -23.56 -17.34
CA GLU A 363 4.77 -23.19 -18.06
C GLU A 363 5.05 -21.68 -17.93
N ARG A 364 4.01 -20.83 -17.99
CA ARG A 364 4.13 -19.39 -17.68
C ARG A 364 4.54 -19.13 -16.23
N ALA A 365 4.00 -19.89 -15.27
CA ALA A 365 4.41 -19.77 -13.87
C ALA A 365 5.92 -20.00 -13.72
N VAL A 366 6.44 -21.08 -14.32
CA VAL A 366 7.88 -21.37 -14.35
C VAL A 366 8.66 -20.24 -15.02
N GLU A 367 8.20 -19.75 -16.18
CA GLU A 367 8.86 -18.64 -16.87
C GLU A 367 9.01 -17.39 -15.99
N TYR A 368 7.95 -17.00 -15.28
CA TYR A 368 8.00 -15.85 -14.37
C TYR A 368 8.90 -16.09 -13.15
N PHE A 369 8.89 -17.30 -12.59
CA PHE A 369 9.80 -17.66 -11.51
C PHE A 369 11.27 -17.66 -11.94
N GLU A 370 11.58 -18.11 -13.16
CA GLU A 370 12.94 -18.04 -13.71
C GLU A 370 13.37 -16.59 -13.98
N LYS A 371 12.47 -15.73 -14.47
CA LYS A 371 12.74 -14.29 -14.55
C LYS A 371 12.98 -13.67 -13.17
N TYR A 372 12.20 -14.06 -12.17
CA TYR A 372 12.39 -13.61 -10.79
C TYR A 372 13.77 -14.02 -10.24
N LYS A 373 14.23 -15.25 -10.51
CA LYS A 373 15.59 -15.70 -10.11
C LYS A 373 16.71 -14.86 -10.72
N GLN A 374 16.47 -14.28 -11.89
CA GLN A 374 17.42 -13.41 -12.60
C GLN A 374 17.27 -11.94 -12.20
N ALA A 375 16.23 -11.58 -11.44
CA ALA A 375 15.97 -10.19 -11.06
C ALA A 375 16.93 -9.71 -9.95
N PRO A 376 17.38 -8.45 -10.00
CA PRO A 376 18.17 -7.86 -8.92
C PRO A 376 17.32 -7.71 -7.64
N GLY A 377 17.96 -7.86 -6.47
CA GLY A 377 17.30 -7.66 -5.17
C GLY A 377 16.66 -8.90 -4.55
N ARG A 378 16.98 -10.11 -5.05
CA ARG A 378 16.54 -11.38 -4.45
C ARG A 378 16.89 -11.46 -2.95
N PRO A 379 15.99 -11.94 -2.08
CA PRO A 379 16.32 -12.16 -0.68
C PRO A 379 17.49 -13.13 -0.54
N ALA A 380 18.50 -12.74 0.26
CA ALA A 380 19.61 -13.63 0.60
C ALA A 380 19.11 -14.71 1.57
N GLY A 381 19.02 -15.97 1.11
CA GLY A 381 18.60 -17.09 1.96
C GLY A 381 17.71 -18.11 1.26
N ASN A 382 16.83 -18.76 2.04
CA ASN A 382 15.97 -19.87 1.62
C ASN A 382 14.76 -19.37 0.83
N ASP A 383 15.01 -18.89 -0.39
CA ASP A 383 13.97 -18.43 -1.30
C ASP A 383 13.08 -19.60 -1.76
N PRO A 384 11.76 -19.53 -1.53
CA PRO A 384 10.85 -20.64 -1.84
C PRO A 384 10.65 -20.85 -3.35
N VAL A 385 11.15 -19.96 -4.22
CA VAL A 385 10.94 -20.05 -5.67
C VAL A 385 11.33 -21.41 -6.25
N ASP A 386 12.41 -22.02 -5.76
CA ASP A 386 12.85 -23.34 -6.26
C ASP A 386 11.82 -24.44 -5.96
N GLN A 387 11.12 -24.34 -4.82
CA GLN A 387 10.03 -25.25 -4.48
C GLN A 387 8.82 -25.04 -5.38
N TYR A 388 8.49 -23.78 -5.69
CA TYR A 388 7.38 -23.46 -6.60
C TYR A 388 7.65 -23.91 -8.03
N VAL A 389 8.88 -23.75 -8.53
CA VAL A 389 9.27 -24.27 -9.85
C VAL A 389 9.19 -25.80 -9.89
N ALA A 390 9.67 -26.48 -8.84
CA ALA A 390 9.56 -27.93 -8.74
C ALA A 390 8.10 -28.41 -8.72
N GLU A 391 7.23 -27.74 -7.96
CA GLU A 391 5.80 -28.05 -7.90
C GLU A 391 5.11 -27.81 -9.25
N ALA A 392 5.39 -26.68 -9.91
CA ALA A 392 4.85 -26.38 -11.23
C ALA A 392 5.24 -27.46 -12.26
N ASN A 393 6.52 -27.85 -12.29
CA ASN A 393 7.01 -28.90 -13.20
C ASN A 393 6.35 -30.25 -12.93
N LYS A 394 6.19 -30.64 -11.66
CA LYS A 394 5.48 -31.86 -11.29
C LYS A 394 4.03 -31.84 -11.76
N ARG A 395 3.32 -30.72 -11.60
CA ARG A 395 1.94 -30.54 -12.08
C ARG A 395 1.86 -30.59 -13.61
N ILE A 396 2.84 -30.02 -14.32
CA ILE A 396 2.94 -30.09 -15.78
C ILE A 396 3.04 -31.55 -16.25
N GLU A 397 3.89 -32.37 -15.62
CA GLU A 397 4.02 -33.79 -15.97
C GLU A 397 2.71 -34.55 -15.81
N VAL A 398 1.98 -34.29 -14.72
CA VAL A 398 0.68 -34.93 -14.43
C VAL A 398 -0.35 -34.55 -15.49
N GLU A 399 -0.47 -33.26 -15.82
CA GLU A 399 -1.43 -32.79 -16.84
C GLU A 399 -1.08 -33.31 -18.24
N LYS A 400 0.21 -33.35 -18.62
CA LYS A 400 0.66 -33.94 -19.90
C LYS A 400 0.32 -35.44 -19.98
N LYS A 401 0.53 -36.20 -18.91
CA LYS A 401 0.14 -37.63 -18.84
C LYS A 401 -1.37 -37.81 -18.98
N LYS A 402 -2.16 -37.01 -18.27
CA LYS A 402 -3.63 -37.04 -18.36
C LYS A 402 -4.13 -36.76 -19.78
N ALA A 403 -3.58 -35.74 -20.44
CA ALA A 403 -3.92 -35.42 -21.82
C ALA A 403 -3.53 -36.55 -22.80
N ALA A 404 -2.38 -37.19 -22.60
CA ALA A 404 -1.95 -38.33 -23.42
C ALA A 404 -2.87 -39.55 -23.26
N SER A 405 -3.26 -39.89 -22.03
CA SER A 405 -4.20 -40.99 -21.76
C SER A 405 -5.58 -40.74 -22.35
N GLN A 406 -6.07 -39.50 -22.34
CA GLN A 406 -7.36 -39.14 -22.95
C GLN A 406 -7.33 -39.25 -24.48
N ARG A 407 -6.20 -38.97 -25.13
CA ARG A 407 -6.03 -39.15 -26.58
C ARG A 407 -5.95 -40.63 -27.00
N GLN A 408 -5.55 -41.51 -26.09
CA GLN A 408 -5.41 -42.95 -26.33
C GLN A 408 -6.66 -43.76 -25.97
N ALA A 409 -7.70 -43.13 -25.41
CA ALA A 409 -8.96 -43.80 -25.11
C ALA A 409 -9.66 -44.23 -26.42
N PRO A 410 -10.09 -45.49 -26.56
CA PRO A 410 -10.76 -45.96 -27.77
C PRO A 410 -12.06 -45.16 -28.00
N LYS A 411 -12.27 -44.67 -29.23
CA LYS A 411 -13.56 -44.10 -29.63
C LYS A 411 -14.65 -45.14 -29.36
N ALA A 412 -15.70 -44.74 -28.64
CA ALA A 412 -16.86 -45.59 -28.42
C ALA A 412 -17.35 -46.13 -29.79
N PRO A 413 -17.67 -47.43 -29.91
CA PRO A 413 -18.21 -47.96 -31.14
C PRO A 413 -19.48 -47.18 -31.49
N GLU A 414 -19.56 -46.67 -32.73
CA GLU A 414 -20.77 -46.04 -33.24
C GLU A 414 -21.95 -46.97 -33.00
N PRO A 415 -23.12 -46.47 -32.57
CA PRO A 415 -24.29 -47.32 -32.38
C PRO A 415 -24.62 -47.94 -33.74
N GLY A 416 -24.26 -49.22 -33.89
CA GLY A 416 -24.49 -49.97 -35.11
C GLY A 416 -25.94 -49.83 -35.48
N GLY A 417 -26.20 -49.27 -36.67
CA GLY A 417 -27.52 -49.22 -37.27
C GLY A 417 -28.06 -50.65 -37.32
N GLY A 418 -28.93 -50.97 -36.37
CA GLY A 418 -29.64 -52.22 -36.36
C GLY A 418 -30.62 -52.21 -37.51
N ASP A 419 -30.29 -52.93 -38.57
CA ASP A 419 -31.25 -53.37 -39.56
C ASP A 419 -32.32 -54.20 -38.82
N THR A 420 -33.52 -53.64 -38.70
CA THR A 420 -34.70 -54.40 -38.27
C THR A 420 -35.14 -55.34 -39.39
N PRO A 421 -35.40 -56.63 -39.09
CA PRO A 421 -35.67 -57.67 -40.07
C PRO A 421 -37.00 -57.54 -40.81
#